data_AF-A0A970I0Z4-F1
#
_entry.id   AF-A0A970I0Z4-F1
#
_cell.length_a   1.000
_cell.length_b   1.000
_cell.length_c   1.000
_cell.angle_alpha   90.00
_cell.angle_beta   90.00
_cell.angle_gamma   90.00
#
_symmetry.space_group_name_H-M   'P 1'
#
loop_
_entity.id
_entity.type
_entity.pdbx_description
1 polymer ?
#
loop_
_entity_poly.entity_id
_entity_poly.type
_entity_poly.pdbx_seq_one_letter_code
_entity_poly.pdbx_strand_id
1 'polypeptide(L)' 'MAIEWKEARKYQDILYHTAEGIAKITINRPEVRNAFRPQTVMELMDAFAAAREDREIGVV' A
#
# COMPACT_ATOMS: atom_id res chain seq x y z
N MET A 1 19.39 1.81 -11.42
CA MET A 1 18.15 1.41 -12.11
C MET A 1 16.99 1.91 -11.27
N ALA A 2 15.95 2.48 -11.87
CA ALA A 2 14.76 2.92 -11.14
C ALA A 2 13.75 1.77 -11.13
N ILE A 3 13.20 1.46 -9.95
CA ILE A 3 12.13 0.46 -9.80
C ILE A 3 10.85 1.07 -10.38
N GLU A 4 10.22 0.39 -11.33
CA GLU A 4 8.95 0.83 -11.92
C GLU A 4 7.78 0.41 -11.02
N TRP A 5 7.35 1.35 -10.16
CA TRP A 5 6.21 1.15 -9.27
C TRP A 5 4.89 1.24 -10.04
N LYS A 6 4.10 0.18 -9.97
CA LYS A 6 2.75 0.14 -10.56
C LYS A 6 1.71 0.30 -9.46
N GLU A 7 0.71 1.14 -9.68
CA GLU A 7 -0.43 1.29 -8.77
C GLU A 7 -1.28 0.02 -8.84
N ALA A 8 -1.36 -0.73 -7.74
CA ALA A 8 -2.11 -1.99 -7.69
C ALA A 8 -3.57 -1.76 -7.27
N ARG A 9 -3.83 -0.79 -6.39
CA ARG A 9 -5.18 -0.40 -5.97
C ARG A 9 -5.21 1.06 -5.50
N LYS A 10 -6.35 1.71 -5.70
CA LYS A 10 -6.62 3.06 -5.21
C LYS A 10 -7.32 3.03 -3.87
N TYR A 11 -6.82 3.83 -2.94
CA TYR A 11 -7.41 4.09 -1.63
C TYR A 11 -7.47 5.60 -1.38
N GLN A 12 -8.17 6.00 -0.32
CA GLN A 12 -8.31 7.42 0.01
C GLN A 12 -7.16 7.91 0.90
N ASP A 13 -6.78 7.14 1.93
CA ASP A 13 -5.77 7.55 2.92
C ASP A 13 -4.41 6.88 2.70
N ILE A 14 -4.32 5.87 1.83
CA ILE A 14 -3.08 5.15 1.53
C ILE A 14 -2.81 5.06 0.02
N LEU A 15 -1.57 4.78 -0.35
CA LEU A 15 -1.15 4.48 -1.70
C LEU A 15 -0.56 3.07 -1.73
N TYR A 16 -1.08 2.22 -2.61
CA TYR A 16 -0.61 0.85 -2.76
C TYR A 16 0.03 0.66 -4.13
N HIS A 17 1.33 0.38 -4.12
CA HIS A 17 2.12 0.10 -5.31
C HIS A 17 2.80 -1.26 -5.21
N THR A 18 3.04 -1.88 -6.35
CA THR A 18 3.78 -3.14 -6.46
C THR A 18 4.85 -3.02 -7.53
N ALA A 19 6.02 -3.62 -7.29
CA ALA A 19 7.09 -3.74 -8.27
C ALA A 19 8.03 -4.88 -7.90
N GLU A 20 8.39 -5.72 -8.88
CA GLU A 20 9.46 -6.74 -8.73
C GLU A 20 9.30 -7.63 -7.47
N GLY A 21 8.05 -8.00 -7.13
CA GLY A 21 7.73 -8.79 -5.95
C GLY A 21 7.74 -8.05 -4.61
N ILE A 22 7.81 -6.72 -4.66
CA ILE A 22 7.75 -5.82 -3.51
C ILE A 22 6.42 -5.06 -3.56
N ALA A 23 5.65 -5.15 -2.49
CA ALA A 23 4.53 -4.27 -2.21
C ALA A 23 5.04 -3.05 -1.44
N LYS A 24 4.48 -1.88 -1.73
CA LYS A 24 4.76 -0.63 -1.03
C LYS A 24 3.44 0.02 -0.67
N ILE A 25 3.17 0.07 0.62
CA ILE A 25 1.97 0.69 1.20
C ILE A 25 2.39 1.96 1.92
N THR A 26 1.99 3.11 1.39
CA THR A 26 2.33 4.42 1.95
C THR A 26 1.08 5.08 2.52
N ILE A 27 1.10 5.49 3.79
CA ILE A 27 0.05 6.35 4.33
C ILE A 27 0.22 7.75 3.71
N ASN A 28 -0.81 8.22 3.01
CA ASN A 28 -0.80 9.47 2.25
C ASN A 28 -1.69 10.53 2.92
N ARG A 29 -1.37 10.84 4.18
CA ARG A 29 -2.06 11.87 4.98
C ARG A 29 -1.06 12.87 5.58
N PRO A 30 -0.26 13.56 4.75
CA PRO A 30 0.82 14.40 5.23
C PRO A 30 0.31 15.58 6.09
N GLU A 31 -0.92 16.06 5.83
CA GLU A 31 -1.56 17.16 6.58
C GLU A 31 -1.72 16.89 8.08
N VAL A 32 -1.82 15.61 8.47
CA VAL A 32 -1.91 15.15 9.86
C VAL A 32 -0.70 14.32 10.28
N ARG A 33 0.45 14.52 9.62
CA ARG A 33 1.70 13.77 9.86
C ARG A 33 1.50 12.25 9.75
N ASN A 34 0.69 11.80 8.79
CA ASN A 34 0.33 10.40 8.55
C ASN A 34 -0.34 9.70 9.74
N ALA A 35 -1.04 10.46 10.60
CA ALA A 35 -1.89 9.87 11.63
C ALA A 35 -3.00 8.99 10.99
N PHE A 36 -3.13 7.76 11.48
CA PHE A 36 -4.15 6.83 11.02
C PHE A 36 -5.50 7.12 11.69
N ARG A 37 -6.58 6.97 10.93
CA ARG A 37 -7.97 6.94 11.42
C ARG A 37 -8.57 5.54 11.16
N PRO A 38 -9.76 5.20 11.70
CA PRO A 38 -10.36 3.89 11.48
C PRO A 38 -10.43 3.48 9.99
N GLN A 39 -10.70 4.43 9.10
CA GLN A 39 -10.67 4.21 7.66
C GLN A 39 -9.28 3.80 7.14
N THR A 40 -8.23 4.53 7.52
CA THR A 40 -6.85 4.19 7.14
C THR A 40 -6.49 2.77 7.58
N VAL A 41 -6.92 2.35 8.78
CA VAL A 41 -6.67 0.98 9.27
C VAL A 41 -7.41 -0.05 8.41
N MET A 42 -8.67 0.20 8.03
CA MET A 42 -9.41 -0.69 7.14
C MET A 42 -8.76 -0.80 5.76
N GLU A 43 -8.31 0.32 5.19
CA GLU A 43 -7.58 0.35 3.92
C GLU A 43 -6.24 -0.40 4.01
N LEU A 44 -5.51 -0.24 5.12
CA LEU A 44 -4.28 -1.00 5.37
C LEU A 44 -4.56 -2.50 5.45
N MET A 45 -5.61 -2.91 6.17
CA MET A 45 -5.99 -4.33 6.26
C MET A 45 -6.29 -4.93 4.88
N ASP A 46 -7.03 -4.21 4.03
CA ASP A 46 -7.34 -4.64 2.67
C ASP A 46 -6.08 -4.68 1.78
N ALA A 47 -5.20 -3.68 1.88
CA ALA A 47 -3.94 -3.66 1.14
C ALA A 47 -2.99 -4.80 1.55
N PHE A 48 -2.89 -5.09 2.86
CA PHE A 48 -2.10 -6.23 3.34
C PHE A 48 -2.73 -7.57 2.97
N ALA A 49 -4.05 -7.68 2.93
CA ALA A 49 -4.73 -8.88 2.46
C ALA A 49 -4.43 -9.12 0.97
N ALA A 50 -4.56 -8.09 0.14
CA ALA A 50 -4.24 -8.16 -1.27
C ALA A 50 -2.77 -8.55 -1.52
N ALA A 51 -1.83 -7.94 -0.77
CA ALA A 51 -0.41 -8.29 -0.86
C ALA A 51 -0.11 -9.73 -0.41
N ARG A 52 -0.89 -10.28 0.54
CA ARG A 52 -0.75 -11.66 1.01
C ARG A 52 -1.31 -12.69 0.02
N GLU A 53 -2.36 -12.34 -0.70
CA GLU A 53 -2.99 -13.22 -1.70
C GLU A 53 -2.21 -13.25 -3.02
N ASP A 54 -1.42 -12.20 -3.28
CA ASP A 54 -0.53 -12.12 -4.43
C ASP A 54 0.72 -13.01 -4.25
N ARG A 55 0.84 -14.04 -5.08
CA ARG A 55 1.97 -14.98 -5.04
C ARG A 55 3.27 -14.40 -5.57
N GLU A 56 3.21 -13.27 -6.29
CA GLU A 56 4.39 -12.59 -6.80
C GLU A 56 5.03 -11.71 -5.71
N ILE A 57 4.27 -11.31 -4.68
CA ILE A 57 4.76 -10.47 -3.59
C ILE A 57 5.43 -11.32 -2.50
N GLY A 58 6.72 -11.04 -2.27
CA GLY A 58 7.51 -11.64 -1.19
C GLY A 58 7.81 -10.71 -0.03
N VAL A 59 7.66 -9.39 -0.23
CA VAL A 59 8.02 -8.34 0.74
C VAL A 59 7.01 -7.19 0.68
N VAL A 60 6.69 -6.60 1.84
CA VAL A 60 5.84 -5.40 1.99
C VAL A 60 6.57 -4.34 2.81
#